data_AF-A0A8B9JYG9-F1
#
_entry.id   AF-A0A8B9JYG9-F1
#
_cell.length_a   1.000
_cell.length_b   1.000
_cell.length_c   1.000
_cell.angle_alpha   90.00
_cell.angle_beta   90.00
_cell.angle_gamma   90.00
#
_symmetry.space_group_name_H-M   'P 1'
#
loop_
_entity.id
_entity.type
_entity.pdbx_description
1 polymer ?
#
loop_
_entity_poly.entity_id
_entity_poly.type
_entity_poly.pdbx_seq_one_letter_code
_entity_poly.pdbx_strand_id
1 'polypeptide(L)'
;LYWDNKTSLHIRLSPSFQGKVCGLCGNYDGNGKNDFVTRAGEEVVEPLKFGNSWRVFTTCSKAKIVSSPCELRPHRHTWAAQHCNIINEEGVFGLCHNLVDRSKYYDICMQDTCACDTGGDCECFCTAVAAYAAACREQGVCISWRTPTICPLFCDYYNSPGGCEWHYQSCGDPCIKTCTNPSGNCSNITSIKVEGKNFFSNFTTVWSYEGCLSQS
;
A
#
# COMPACT_ATOMS: atom_id res chain seq x y z
N LEU A 1 -2.01 4.10 -12.24
CA LEU A 1 -1.66 2.83 -11.58
C LEU A 1 -0.44 3.10 -10.70
N TYR A 2 -0.43 2.58 -9.48
CA TYR A 2 0.73 2.59 -8.59
C TYR A 2 0.92 1.18 -8.04
N TRP A 3 2.15 0.69 -8.00
CA TRP A 3 2.52 -0.65 -7.54
C TRP A 3 3.74 -0.55 -6.64
N ASP A 4 3.76 -1.29 -5.54
CA ASP A 4 4.87 -1.32 -4.57
C ASP A 4 6.03 -2.23 -4.99
N ASN A 5 6.02 -2.74 -6.23
CA ASN A 5 6.92 -3.78 -6.74
C ASN A 5 6.84 -5.12 -6.00
N LYS A 6 5.76 -5.34 -5.25
CA LYS A 6 5.46 -6.56 -4.48
C LYS A 6 4.01 -6.96 -4.74
N THR A 7 3.13 -6.79 -3.75
CA THR A 7 1.75 -7.29 -3.77
C THR A 7 0.70 -6.20 -3.68
N SER A 8 1.07 -4.94 -3.45
CA SER A 8 0.11 -3.83 -3.31
C SER A 8 -0.07 -3.07 -4.61
N LEU A 9 -1.28 -3.09 -5.15
CA LEU A 9 -1.66 -2.39 -6.37
C LEU A 9 -2.74 -1.33 -6.07
N HIS A 10 -2.49 -0.09 -6.47
CA HIS A 10 -3.44 1.01 -6.34
C HIS A 10 -3.86 1.52 -7.73
N ILE A 11 -5.17 1.52 -7.98
CA ILE A 11 -5.78 2.04 -9.20
C ILE A 11 -6.50 3.33 -8.87
N ARG A 12 -6.18 4.41 -9.58
CA ARG A 12 -6.90 5.69 -9.51
C ARG A 12 -7.57 5.94 -10.85
N LEU A 13 -8.84 6.30 -10.81
CA LEU A 13 -9.65 6.62 -11.97
C LEU A 13 -10.06 8.09 -11.91
N SER A 14 -10.17 8.71 -13.07
CA SER A 14 -10.82 10.03 -13.18
C SER A 14 -12.29 9.91 -12.80
N PRO A 15 -12.91 10.94 -12.17
CA PRO A 15 -14.35 10.98 -11.91
C PRO A 15 -15.21 10.73 -13.16
N SER A 16 -14.68 10.96 -14.37
CA SER A 16 -15.36 10.65 -15.63
C SER A 16 -15.73 9.17 -15.81
N PHE A 17 -15.10 8.26 -15.05
CA PHE A 17 -15.35 6.82 -15.04
C PHE A 17 -16.35 6.38 -13.96
N GLN A 18 -16.90 7.32 -13.17
CA GLN A 18 -17.88 7.00 -12.12
C GLN A 18 -19.08 6.24 -12.71
N GLY A 19 -19.40 5.07 -12.14
CA GLY A 19 -20.47 4.19 -12.60
C GLY A 19 -20.26 3.55 -13.98
N LYS A 20 -19.05 3.63 -14.57
CA LYS A 20 -18.73 3.10 -15.92
C LYS A 20 -17.74 1.94 -15.89
N VAL A 21 -17.35 1.49 -14.71
CA VAL A 21 -16.41 0.38 -14.52
C VAL A 21 -17.10 -0.78 -13.83
N CYS A 22 -16.47 -1.94 -13.93
CA CYS A 22 -16.89 -3.15 -13.24
C CYS A 22 -15.66 -4.03 -13.00
N GLY A 23 -15.78 -4.97 -12.06
CA GLY A 23 -14.70 -5.88 -11.73
C GLY A 23 -14.54 -6.06 -10.23
N LEU A 24 -13.40 -6.60 -9.82
CA LEU A 24 -13.07 -6.84 -8.41
C LEU A 24 -12.95 -5.55 -7.59
N CYS A 25 -12.77 -4.39 -8.23
CA CYS A 25 -12.71 -3.08 -7.59
C CYS A 25 -14.09 -2.37 -7.52
N GLY A 26 -15.19 -3.09 -7.77
CA GLY A 26 -16.54 -2.53 -7.74
C GLY A 26 -16.92 -1.76 -9.00
N ASN A 27 -17.96 -0.93 -8.88
CA ASN A 27 -18.54 -0.18 -10.01
C ASN A 27 -18.18 1.32 -10.00
N TYR A 28 -17.51 1.77 -8.92
CA TYR A 28 -17.11 3.16 -8.69
C TYR A 28 -18.30 4.13 -8.79
N ASP A 29 -19.46 3.82 -8.21
CA ASP A 29 -20.62 4.73 -8.16
C ASP A 29 -20.68 5.59 -6.88
N GLY A 30 -19.90 5.23 -5.85
CA GLY A 30 -19.87 5.88 -4.54
C GLY A 30 -20.63 5.13 -3.43
N ASN A 31 -21.22 3.97 -3.74
CA ASN A 31 -21.98 3.15 -2.81
C ASN A 31 -21.31 1.79 -2.57
N GLY A 32 -20.48 1.68 -1.53
CA GLY A 32 -19.77 0.43 -1.23
C GLY A 32 -20.66 -0.80 -0.92
N LYS A 33 -21.97 -0.62 -0.73
CA LYS A 33 -22.90 -1.72 -0.43
C LYS A 33 -23.26 -2.55 -1.67
N ASN A 34 -23.18 -1.98 -2.86
CA ASN A 34 -23.54 -2.65 -4.11
C ASN A 34 -22.32 -3.03 -4.98
N ASP A 35 -21.10 -2.90 -4.46
CA ASP A 35 -19.87 -3.15 -5.23
C ASP A 35 -19.72 -4.62 -5.64
N PHE A 36 -20.41 -5.55 -4.97
CA PHE A 36 -20.39 -6.97 -5.29
C PHE A 36 -21.38 -7.32 -6.42
N VAL A 37 -21.10 -6.82 -7.62
CA VAL A 37 -21.79 -7.19 -8.85
C VAL A 37 -21.01 -8.27 -9.59
N THR A 38 -21.65 -9.41 -9.85
CA THR A 38 -21.04 -10.50 -10.61
C THR A 38 -20.84 -10.11 -12.08
N ARG A 39 -20.01 -10.87 -12.82
CA ARG A 39 -19.86 -10.68 -14.27
C ARG A 39 -21.18 -10.79 -15.06
N ALA A 40 -22.18 -11.47 -14.52
CA ALA A 40 -23.52 -11.60 -15.13
C ALA A 40 -24.46 -10.42 -14.79
N GLY A 41 -24.02 -9.45 -13.99
CA GLY A 41 -24.84 -8.30 -13.57
C GLY A 41 -25.71 -8.55 -12.33
N GLU A 42 -25.56 -9.70 -11.66
CA GLU A 42 -26.26 -10.00 -10.40
C GLU A 42 -25.52 -9.39 -9.20
N GLU A 43 -26.21 -8.62 -8.37
CA GLU A 43 -25.72 -8.14 -7.07
C GLU A 43 -25.80 -9.27 -6.03
N VAL A 44 -24.71 -9.50 -5.31
CA VAL A 44 -24.59 -10.60 -4.34
C VAL A 44 -23.96 -10.12 -3.04
N VAL A 45 -24.22 -10.83 -1.94
CA VAL A 45 -23.64 -10.48 -0.63
C VAL A 45 -22.38 -11.30 -0.32
N GLU A 46 -22.20 -12.46 -0.98
CA GLU A 46 -21.10 -13.36 -0.70
C GLU A 46 -19.83 -13.00 -1.50
N PRO A 47 -18.72 -12.59 -0.84
CA PRO A 47 -17.48 -12.23 -1.52
C PRO A 47 -16.93 -13.35 -2.41
N LEU A 48 -17.12 -14.61 -1.99
CA LEU A 48 -16.64 -15.77 -2.72
C LEU A 48 -17.43 -16.03 -4.01
N LYS A 49 -18.75 -15.77 -4.00
CA LYS A 49 -19.59 -15.85 -5.21
C LYS A 49 -19.20 -14.74 -6.19
N PHE A 50 -19.07 -13.51 -5.66
CA PHE A 50 -18.60 -12.34 -6.40
C PHE A 50 -17.22 -12.59 -7.05
N GLY A 51 -16.19 -12.89 -6.27
CA GLY A 51 -14.82 -13.05 -6.75
C GLY A 51 -14.67 -14.20 -7.76
N ASN A 52 -15.35 -15.33 -7.54
CA ASN A 52 -15.33 -16.43 -8.50
C ASN A 52 -16.00 -16.09 -9.84
N SER A 53 -16.96 -15.15 -9.88
CA SER A 53 -17.61 -14.72 -11.12
C SER A 53 -16.68 -13.92 -12.04
N TRP A 54 -15.63 -13.30 -11.48
CA TRP A 54 -14.67 -12.44 -12.19
C TRP A 54 -13.44 -13.19 -12.70
N ARG A 55 -13.37 -14.51 -12.53
CA ARG A 55 -12.30 -15.33 -13.10
C ARG A 55 -12.19 -15.16 -14.62
N VAL A 56 -10.98 -14.98 -15.13
CA VAL A 56 -10.76 -14.82 -16.57
C VAL A 56 -10.98 -16.14 -17.31
N PHE A 57 -10.36 -17.23 -16.84
CA PHE A 57 -10.45 -18.53 -17.47
C PHE A 57 -11.37 -19.49 -16.70
N THR A 58 -12.19 -20.24 -17.44
CA THR A 58 -13.09 -21.26 -16.89
C THR A 58 -12.36 -22.48 -16.35
N THR A 59 -11.12 -22.71 -16.80
CA THR A 59 -10.22 -23.78 -16.35
C THR A 59 -9.65 -23.55 -14.95
N CYS A 60 -9.60 -22.31 -14.46
CA CYS A 60 -9.16 -22.03 -13.10
C CYS A 60 -10.10 -22.70 -12.08
N SER A 61 -9.55 -23.24 -10.99
CA SER A 61 -10.38 -23.73 -9.88
C SER A 61 -11.16 -22.58 -9.24
N LYS A 62 -12.38 -22.86 -8.75
CA LYS A 62 -13.08 -21.89 -7.89
C LYS A 62 -12.35 -21.78 -6.56
N ALA A 63 -12.18 -20.56 -6.07
CA ALA A 63 -11.76 -20.32 -4.71
C ALA A 63 -12.79 -20.90 -3.74
N LYS A 64 -12.32 -21.40 -2.61
CA LYS A 64 -13.13 -21.93 -1.50
C LYS A 64 -12.88 -21.05 -0.27
N ILE A 65 -13.81 -21.09 0.69
CA ILE A 65 -13.55 -20.50 2.01
C ILE A 65 -12.39 -21.29 2.61
N VAL A 66 -11.29 -20.60 2.90
CA VAL A 66 -10.14 -21.17 3.62
C VAL A 66 -10.32 -20.79 5.08
N SER A 67 -10.08 -21.75 5.98
CA SER A 67 -9.95 -21.48 7.42
C SER A 67 -8.87 -20.43 7.66
N SER A 68 -8.95 -19.69 8.76
CA SER A 68 -8.00 -18.60 9.03
C SER A 68 -6.56 -19.13 8.94
N PRO A 69 -5.62 -18.44 8.26
CA PRO A 69 -4.23 -18.87 8.21
C PRO A 69 -3.62 -19.12 9.59
N CYS A 70 -4.02 -18.34 10.60
CA CYS A 70 -3.57 -18.53 11.97
C CYS A 70 -4.18 -19.77 12.66
N GLU A 71 -5.37 -20.23 12.26
CA GLU A 71 -5.95 -21.49 12.73
C GLU A 71 -5.21 -22.69 12.12
N LEU A 72 -4.82 -22.58 10.85
CA LEU A 72 -4.02 -23.59 10.16
C LEU A 72 -2.58 -23.64 10.67
N ARG A 73 -2.07 -22.52 11.19
CA ARG A 73 -0.68 -22.34 11.65
C ARG A 73 -0.64 -21.71 13.05
N PRO A 74 -1.13 -22.41 14.09
CA PRO A 74 -1.27 -21.83 15.43
C PRO A 74 0.06 -21.40 16.06
N HIS A 75 1.18 -22.04 15.69
CA HIS A 75 2.52 -21.65 16.16
C HIS A 75 2.95 -20.26 15.65
N ARG A 76 2.35 -19.76 14.57
CA ARG A 76 2.63 -18.41 14.04
C ARG A 76 1.78 -17.33 14.69
N HIS A 77 0.68 -17.70 15.35
CA HIS A 77 -0.28 -16.75 15.90
C HIS A 77 0.39 -15.78 16.89
N THR A 78 1.21 -16.28 17.82
CA THR A 78 1.88 -15.42 18.82
C THR A 78 2.81 -14.40 18.15
N TRP A 79 3.57 -14.84 17.15
CA TRP A 79 4.47 -13.94 16.41
C TRP A 79 3.68 -12.89 15.63
N ALA A 80 2.61 -13.29 14.93
CA ALA A 80 1.73 -12.38 14.22
C ALA A 80 1.08 -11.36 15.16
N ALA A 81 0.52 -11.81 16.27
CA ALA A 81 -0.13 -10.93 17.25
C ALA A 81 0.84 -9.91 17.84
N GLN A 82 2.06 -10.34 18.20
CA GLN A 82 3.08 -9.45 18.73
C GLN A 82 3.49 -8.37 17.72
N HIS A 83 3.76 -8.75 16.47
CA HIS A 83 4.22 -7.80 15.45
C HIS A 83 3.10 -6.89 14.95
N CYS A 84 1.92 -7.43 14.65
CA CYS A 84 0.78 -6.67 14.15
C CYS A 84 0.20 -5.71 15.19
N ASN A 85 0.51 -5.88 16.48
CA ASN A 85 0.05 -4.99 17.53
C ASN A 85 0.53 -3.53 17.36
N ILE A 86 1.58 -3.28 16.58
CA ILE A 86 2.01 -1.92 16.23
C ILE A 86 0.86 -1.07 15.67
N ILE A 87 -0.09 -1.68 14.94
CA ILE A 87 -1.29 -1.01 14.39
C ILE A 87 -2.19 -0.44 15.50
N ASN A 88 -2.16 -1.02 16.70
CA ASN A 88 -2.95 -0.60 17.85
C ASN A 88 -2.19 0.33 18.80
N GLU A 89 -0.89 0.54 18.58
CA GLU A 89 -0.07 1.35 19.47
C GLU A 89 -0.41 2.83 19.34
N GLU A 90 -0.94 3.42 20.42
CA GLU A 90 -1.26 4.85 20.48
C GLU A 90 -0.03 5.73 20.22
N GLY A 91 1.17 5.27 20.60
CA GLY A 91 2.43 5.99 20.36
C GLY A 91 2.85 6.05 18.89
N VAL A 92 2.37 5.14 18.03
CA VAL A 92 2.75 5.06 16.62
C VAL A 92 1.61 5.53 15.72
N PHE A 93 0.41 4.94 15.89
CA PHE A 93 -0.74 5.16 15.02
C PHE A 93 -1.89 5.94 15.70
N GLY A 94 -1.73 6.41 16.93
CA GLY A 94 -2.78 7.09 17.70
C GLY A 94 -3.48 8.24 16.95
N LEU A 95 -2.72 9.05 16.20
CA LEU A 95 -3.27 10.15 15.39
C LEU A 95 -4.18 9.69 14.25
N CYS A 96 -4.07 8.44 13.81
CA CYS A 96 -4.84 7.86 12.72
C CYS A 96 -6.05 7.03 13.18
N HIS A 97 -6.04 6.55 14.43
CA HIS A 97 -7.08 5.63 14.93
C HIS A 97 -8.52 6.15 14.77
N ASN A 98 -8.72 7.48 14.84
CA ASN A 98 -10.04 8.11 14.68
C ASN A 98 -10.43 8.38 13.22
N LEU A 99 -9.51 8.21 12.27
CA LEU A 99 -9.71 8.53 10.86
C LEU A 99 -9.85 7.28 10.00
N VAL A 100 -9.17 6.19 10.38
CA VAL A 100 -9.15 4.93 9.65
C VAL A 100 -9.37 3.78 10.63
N ASP A 101 -10.39 2.96 10.37
CA ASP A 101 -10.69 1.77 11.18
C ASP A 101 -9.51 0.79 11.19
N ARG A 102 -8.86 0.67 12.34
CA ARG A 102 -7.69 -0.19 12.56
C ARG A 102 -8.02 -1.68 12.56
N SER A 103 -9.26 -2.06 12.87
CA SER A 103 -9.66 -3.46 13.08
C SER A 103 -9.42 -4.28 11.81
N LYS A 104 -9.84 -3.73 10.66
CA LYS A 104 -9.63 -4.35 9.34
C LYS A 104 -8.15 -4.53 9.01
N TYR A 105 -7.30 -3.54 9.30
CA TYR A 105 -5.87 -3.62 8.98
C TYR A 105 -5.13 -4.57 9.93
N TYR A 106 -5.52 -4.62 11.20
CA TYR A 106 -5.00 -5.59 12.16
C TYR A 106 -5.35 -7.02 11.73
N ASP A 107 -6.60 -7.28 11.34
CA ASP A 107 -7.03 -8.62 10.89
C ASP A 107 -6.30 -9.06 9.62
N ILE A 108 -6.11 -8.16 8.65
CA ILE A 108 -5.31 -8.43 7.44
C ILE A 108 -3.87 -8.73 7.81
N CYS A 109 -3.26 -7.91 8.69
CA CYS A 109 -1.91 -8.15 9.17
C CYS A 109 -1.78 -9.52 9.81
N MET A 110 -2.71 -9.92 10.69
CA MET A 110 -2.73 -11.24 11.30
C MET A 110 -2.79 -12.36 10.26
N GLN A 111 -3.70 -12.26 9.29
CA GLN A 111 -3.86 -13.25 8.23
C GLN A 111 -2.60 -13.40 7.37
N ASP A 112 -2.05 -12.30 6.87
CA ASP A 112 -0.87 -12.29 6.00
C ASP A 112 0.37 -12.81 6.74
N THR A 113 0.55 -12.37 7.98
CA THR A 113 1.71 -12.72 8.83
C THR A 113 1.68 -14.18 9.29
N CYS A 114 0.49 -14.77 9.45
CA CYS A 114 0.32 -16.21 9.67
C CYS A 114 0.43 -17.04 8.37
N ALA A 115 0.03 -16.49 7.22
CA ALA A 115 0.05 -17.19 5.95
C ALA A 115 1.45 -17.28 5.33
N CYS A 116 2.31 -16.29 5.56
CA CYS A 116 3.69 -16.29 5.04
C CYS A 116 4.55 -17.24 5.87
N ASP A 117 4.67 -18.49 5.42
CA ASP A 117 5.21 -19.62 6.19
C ASP A 117 6.37 -20.36 5.53
N THR A 118 6.80 -19.88 4.37
CA THR A 118 7.85 -20.44 3.51
C THR A 118 9.11 -19.58 3.46
N GLY A 119 9.20 -18.55 4.32
CA GLY A 119 10.24 -17.52 4.33
C GLY A 119 9.73 -16.20 3.77
N GLY A 120 10.33 -15.08 4.20
CA GLY A 120 9.84 -13.73 3.86
C GLY A 120 8.78 -13.19 4.82
N ASP A 121 8.62 -13.78 6.00
CA ASP A 121 7.61 -13.40 7.01
C ASP A 121 7.64 -11.90 7.36
N CYS A 122 8.84 -11.33 7.45
CA CYS A 122 9.03 -9.90 7.67
C CYS A 122 8.42 -9.06 6.53
N GLU A 123 8.46 -9.54 5.29
CA GLU A 123 7.94 -8.81 4.13
C GLU A 123 6.41 -8.68 4.15
N CYS A 124 5.69 -9.75 4.49
CA CYS A 124 4.23 -9.73 4.57
C CYS A 124 3.73 -8.81 5.68
N PHE A 125 4.35 -8.91 6.87
CA PHE A 125 4.10 -7.99 7.98
C PHE A 125 4.35 -6.53 7.57
N CYS A 126 5.51 -6.24 6.97
CA CYS A 126 5.84 -4.87 6.59
C CYS A 126 4.90 -4.29 5.53
N THR A 127 4.44 -5.11 4.58
CA THR A 127 3.46 -4.69 3.57
C THR A 127 2.10 -4.38 4.19
N ALA A 128 1.63 -5.23 5.12
CA ALA A 128 0.35 -5.00 5.82
C ALA A 128 0.37 -3.71 6.66
N VAL A 129 1.44 -3.45 7.42
CA VAL A 129 1.57 -2.21 8.20
C VAL A 129 1.74 -0.98 7.30
N ALA A 130 2.52 -1.09 6.22
CA ALA A 130 2.65 -0.02 5.23
C ALA A 130 1.30 0.36 4.60
N ALA A 131 0.40 -0.60 4.39
CA ALA A 131 -0.95 -0.34 3.89
C ALA A 131 -1.78 0.49 4.87
N TYR A 132 -1.66 0.26 6.18
CA TYR A 132 -2.32 1.09 7.19
C TYR A 132 -1.73 2.51 7.22
N ALA A 133 -0.40 2.62 7.22
CA ALA A 133 0.28 3.92 7.13
C ALA A 133 -0.11 4.70 5.85
N ALA A 134 -0.28 4.01 4.73
CA ALA A 134 -0.77 4.61 3.49
C ALA A 134 -2.20 5.14 3.61
N ALA A 135 -3.11 4.39 4.25
CA ALA A 135 -4.48 4.83 4.50
C ALA A 135 -4.53 6.06 5.42
N CYS A 136 -3.72 6.07 6.48
CA CYS A 136 -3.56 7.24 7.36
C CYS A 136 -3.11 8.48 6.59
N ARG A 137 -2.15 8.29 5.68
CA ARG A 137 -1.61 9.36 4.83
C ARG A 137 -2.64 9.92 3.86
N GLU A 138 -3.55 9.09 3.35
CA GLU A 138 -4.68 9.54 2.54
C GLU A 138 -5.67 10.40 3.34
N GLN A 139 -5.76 10.19 4.66
CA GLN A 139 -6.49 11.07 5.59
C GLN A 139 -5.65 12.29 6.05
N GLY A 140 -4.48 12.51 5.45
CA GLY A 140 -3.60 13.65 5.75
C GLY A 140 -2.67 13.45 6.95
N VAL A 141 -2.67 12.28 7.59
CA VAL A 141 -1.82 11.98 8.75
C VAL A 141 -0.55 11.25 8.30
N CYS A 142 0.60 11.86 8.53
CA CYS A 142 1.88 11.25 8.22
C CYS A 142 2.40 10.41 9.41
N ILE A 143 2.53 9.10 9.23
CA ILE A 143 3.00 8.17 10.27
C ILE A 143 4.40 7.67 9.94
N SER A 144 5.35 7.89 10.86
CA SER A 144 6.69 7.28 10.81
C SER A 144 6.75 6.08 11.74
N TRP A 145 6.53 4.88 11.19
CA TRP A 145 6.41 3.63 11.96
C TRP A 145 7.62 2.69 11.85
N ARG A 146 8.46 2.87 10.83
CA ARG A 146 9.66 2.04 10.63
C ARG A 146 10.76 2.43 11.61
N THR A 147 11.49 1.43 12.08
CA THR A 147 12.65 1.60 12.96
C THR A 147 13.80 0.69 12.49
N PRO A 148 15.02 0.81 13.05
CA PRO A 148 16.10 -0.12 12.73
C PRO A 148 15.77 -1.60 13.00
N THR A 149 14.82 -1.88 13.89
CA THR A 149 14.38 -3.24 14.24
C THR A 149 13.04 -3.63 13.60
N ILE A 150 12.22 -2.65 13.20
CA ILE A 150 10.90 -2.85 12.60
C ILE A 150 10.94 -2.37 11.15
N CYS A 151 10.93 -3.34 10.23
CA CYS A 151 10.84 -3.07 8.79
C CYS A 151 11.88 -2.03 8.27
N PRO A 152 13.18 -2.21 8.56
CA PRO A 152 14.20 -1.23 8.23
C PRO A 152 14.32 -0.99 6.73
N LEU A 153 14.73 0.23 6.36
CA LEU A 153 15.04 0.62 4.99
C LEU A 153 16.47 1.15 4.91
N PHE A 154 17.22 0.67 3.92
CA PHE A 154 18.61 1.06 3.66
C PHE A 154 18.65 2.09 2.53
N CYS A 155 18.36 3.35 2.85
CA CYS A 155 18.38 4.45 1.88
C CYS A 155 19.78 5.02 1.68
N ASP A 156 20.63 4.92 2.70
CA ASP A 156 22.04 5.29 2.70
C ASP A 156 22.88 4.49 1.71
N TYR A 157 22.47 3.26 1.40
CA TYR A 157 23.05 2.43 0.34
C TYR A 157 23.22 3.17 -1.00
N TYR A 158 22.33 4.14 -1.29
CA TYR A 158 22.35 4.90 -2.54
C TYR A 158 23.21 6.16 -2.48
N ASN A 159 23.74 6.52 -1.32
CA ASN A 159 24.62 7.67 -1.17
C ASN A 159 26.02 7.35 -1.68
N SER A 160 26.65 8.31 -2.35
CA SER A 160 28.10 8.27 -2.59
C SER A 160 28.85 8.33 -1.25
N PRO A 161 30.11 7.86 -1.16
CA PRO A 161 30.91 7.97 0.06
C PRO A 161 30.97 9.41 0.57
N GLY A 162 30.51 9.64 1.81
CA GLY A 162 30.41 10.98 2.42
C GLY A 162 29.21 11.82 1.94
N GLY A 163 28.39 11.31 1.03
CA GLY A 163 27.15 11.92 0.56
C GLY A 163 25.96 11.62 1.47
N CYS A 164 24.94 12.46 1.40
CA CYS A 164 23.74 12.35 2.22
C CYS A 164 22.54 12.94 1.46
N GLU A 165 22.30 12.43 0.26
CA GLU A 165 21.26 12.93 -0.65
C GLU A 165 20.03 12.03 -0.64
N TRP A 166 20.21 10.72 -0.48
CA TRP A 166 19.14 9.75 -0.33
C TRP A 166 18.73 9.59 1.14
N HIS A 167 17.45 9.87 1.39
CA HIS A 167 16.84 9.78 2.72
C HIS A 167 15.52 9.03 2.67
N TYR A 168 15.22 8.36 3.78
CA TYR A 168 13.90 7.81 3.99
C TYR A 168 12.92 8.94 4.32
N GLN A 169 11.78 8.97 3.64
CA GLN A 169 10.65 9.81 4.00
C GLN A 169 9.38 8.98 4.12
N SER A 170 8.75 9.02 5.30
CA SER A 170 7.58 8.19 5.62
C SER A 170 6.33 8.50 4.79
N CYS A 171 6.24 9.73 4.28
CA CYS A 171 5.08 10.17 3.49
C CYS A 171 5.46 10.74 2.13
N GLY A 172 6.76 10.90 1.90
CA GLY A 172 7.34 11.48 0.70
C GLY A 172 6.87 12.89 0.38
N ASP A 173 7.60 13.53 -0.54
CA ASP A 173 7.22 14.85 -1.03
C ASP A 173 6.19 14.71 -2.16
N PRO A 174 5.05 15.42 -2.07
CA PRO A 174 3.99 15.34 -3.06
C PRO A 174 4.41 15.89 -4.43
N CYS A 175 5.48 16.68 -4.47
CA CYS A 175 5.96 17.30 -5.68
C CYS A 175 7.50 17.41 -5.68
N ILE A 176 8.14 16.57 -6.48
CA ILE A 176 9.59 16.54 -6.64
C ILE A 176 9.91 17.03 -8.06
N LYS A 177 10.97 17.84 -8.20
CA LYS A 177 11.52 18.20 -9.50
C LYS A 177 12.29 17.02 -10.06
N THR A 178 11.83 16.49 -11.18
CA THR A 178 12.45 15.36 -11.90
C THR A 178 12.61 15.71 -13.37
N CYS A 179 13.38 14.94 -14.15
CA CYS A 179 13.62 15.26 -15.56
C CYS A 179 12.32 15.20 -16.36
N THR A 180 11.36 14.42 -15.87
CA THR A 180 9.99 14.31 -16.37
C THR A 180 9.05 15.40 -15.83
N ASN A 181 9.42 16.09 -14.75
CA ASN A 181 8.73 17.27 -14.21
C ASN A 181 9.74 18.39 -13.82
N PRO A 182 10.40 19.03 -14.80
CA PRO A 182 11.49 19.98 -14.52
C PRO A 182 11.02 21.23 -13.78
N SER A 183 9.77 21.64 -14.04
CA SER A 183 9.12 22.78 -13.39
C SER A 183 8.73 22.49 -11.94
N GLY A 184 8.67 21.22 -11.51
CA GLY A 184 8.08 20.86 -10.23
C GLY A 184 6.62 21.30 -10.14
N ASN A 185 5.89 21.26 -11.25
CA ASN A 185 4.49 21.66 -11.29
C ASN A 185 3.63 20.42 -11.15
N CYS A 186 2.99 20.27 -10.00
CA CYS A 186 2.13 19.12 -9.69
C CYS A 186 0.64 19.50 -9.65
N SER A 187 0.23 20.65 -10.18
CA SER A 187 -1.17 21.13 -10.14
C SER A 187 -2.17 20.19 -10.83
N ASN A 188 -1.72 19.39 -11.81
CA ASN A 188 -2.56 18.45 -12.56
C ASN A 188 -2.39 16.98 -12.14
N ILE A 189 -1.47 16.70 -11.21
CA ILE A 189 -1.25 15.35 -10.67
C ILE A 189 -1.94 15.35 -9.30
N THR A 190 -2.86 14.42 -9.07
CA THR A 190 -3.31 14.13 -7.70
C THR A 190 -2.11 13.59 -6.94
N SER A 191 -1.31 14.49 -6.36
CA SER A 191 0.00 14.20 -5.80
C SER A 191 -0.08 13.03 -4.84
N ILE A 192 0.53 11.91 -5.23
CA ILE A 192 0.60 10.75 -4.36
C ILE A 192 1.74 11.02 -3.40
N LYS A 193 1.39 11.34 -2.15
CA LYS A 193 2.32 11.19 -1.03
C LYS A 193 2.56 9.70 -0.89
N VAL A 194 3.80 9.25 -1.06
CA VAL A 194 4.21 7.84 -0.92
C VAL A 194 5.39 7.74 0.03
N GLU A 195 5.29 6.76 0.91
CA GLU A 195 6.43 6.31 1.70
C GLU A 195 7.51 5.78 0.75
N GLY A 196 8.75 6.21 0.94
CA GLY A 196 9.81 5.77 0.05
C GLY A 196 11.16 6.43 0.26
N LYS A 197 12.03 6.14 -0.71
CA LYS A 197 13.38 6.68 -0.81
C LYS A 197 13.29 7.97 -1.60
N ASN A 198 13.62 9.10 -0.97
CA ASN A 198 13.61 10.38 -1.64
C ASN A 198 15.02 10.95 -1.73
N PHE A 199 15.29 11.50 -2.90
CA PHE A 199 16.55 12.13 -3.23
C PHE A 199 16.43 13.65 -3.09
N PHE A 200 17.30 14.24 -2.29
CA PHE A 200 17.39 15.67 -2.07
C PHE A 200 18.65 16.21 -2.74
N SER A 201 18.50 16.98 -3.81
CA SER A 201 19.58 17.75 -4.41
C SER A 201 19.36 19.23 -4.19
N ASN A 202 20.46 19.98 -4.07
CA ASN A 202 20.45 21.44 -4.16
C ASN A 202 19.95 21.90 -5.55
N PHE A 203 19.45 23.14 -5.57
CA PHE A 203 18.50 23.77 -6.50
C PHE A 203 18.75 23.70 -8.03
N THR A 204 19.80 23.06 -8.53
CA THR A 204 20.20 23.07 -9.95
C THR A 204 20.15 21.70 -10.64
N THR A 205 19.83 20.63 -9.91
CA THR A 205 19.91 19.26 -10.44
C THR A 205 18.56 18.59 -10.40
N VAL A 206 18.23 17.90 -11.49
CA VAL A 206 16.92 17.31 -11.71
C VAL A 206 17.09 15.81 -11.94
N TRP A 207 16.21 15.02 -11.31
CA TRP A 207 16.40 13.58 -11.18
C TRP A 207 15.87 12.77 -12.36
N SER A 208 16.66 11.82 -12.86
CA SER A 208 16.25 10.76 -13.78
C SER A 208 16.41 9.39 -13.13
N TYR A 209 15.74 8.36 -13.67
CA TYR A 209 15.84 6.98 -13.21
C TYR A 209 17.28 6.40 -13.29
N GLU A 210 18.19 7.06 -14.01
CA GLU A 210 19.60 6.72 -14.18
C GLU A 210 20.58 7.65 -13.41
N GLY A 211 20.08 8.67 -12.71
CA GLY A 211 20.91 9.61 -11.94
C GLY A 211 20.53 11.08 -12.12
N CYS A 212 21.36 11.97 -11.57
CA CYS A 212 21.15 13.41 -11.54
C CYS A 212 21.65 14.08 -12.82
N LEU A 213 20.80 14.86 -13.49
CA LEU A 213 21.19 15.68 -14.65
C LEU A 213 21.14 17.17 -14.26
N SER A 214 22.14 17.94 -14.67
CA SER A 214 22.13 19.40 -14.50
C SER A 214 21.05 20.03 -15.40
N GLN A 215 20.28 20.98 -14.86
CA GLN A 215 19.47 21.86 -15.70
C GLN A 215 20.39 22.87 -16.39
N SER A 216 20.60 22.70 -17.70
CA SER A 216 21.24 23.70 -18.56
C SER A 216 20.26 24.80 -18.95
#